data_AF-A0A348V315-F1
#
_entry.id   AF-A0A348V315-F1
#
_cell.length_a   1.000
_cell.length_b   1.000
_cell.length_c   1.000
_cell.angle_alpha   90.00
_cell.angle_beta   90.00
_cell.angle_gamma   90.00
#
_symmetry.space_group_name_H-M   'P 1'
#
loop_
_entity.id
_entity.type
_entity.pdbx_description
1 polymer ?
#
loop_
_entity_poly.entity_id
_entity_poly.type
_entity_poly.pdbx_seq_one_letter_code
_entity_poly.pdbx_strand_id
1 'polypeptide(L)'
;ARLAGEVEALLIIGGKNSSNTNKLYQISRRLLPRTYFIESPEEITPDMLQGVNKIGLSGGASTPPEVIKKTVAAISHSFQQNSNQEKVTHD
;
A
#
# COMPACT_ATOMS: atom_id res chain seq x y z
N ALA A 1 6.34 -11.04 7.16
CA ALA A 1 6.07 -10.55 8.52
C ALA A 1 7.00 -9.42 8.94
N ARG A 2 8.33 -9.54 8.76
CA ARG A 2 9.30 -8.50 9.16
C ARG A 2 8.92 -7.07 8.69
N LEU A 3 8.61 -6.90 7.41
CA LEU A 3 8.24 -5.59 6.86
C LEU A 3 7.05 -4.93 7.58
N ALA A 4 6.05 -5.72 8.01
CA ALA A 4 4.87 -5.19 8.69
C ALA A 4 5.19 -4.59 10.08
N GLY A 5 6.29 -4.98 10.71
CA GLY A 5 6.74 -4.39 11.98
C GLY A 5 7.62 -3.15 11.82
N GLU A 6 7.99 -2.78 10.59
CA GLU A 6 8.92 -1.69 10.30
C GLU A 6 8.24 -0.50 9.59
N VAL A 7 6.93 -0.60 9.31
CA VAL A 7 6.14 0.35 8.52
C VAL A 7 4.81 0.66 9.20
N GLU A 8 4.19 1.78 8.84
CA GLU A 8 2.93 2.26 9.42
C GLU A 8 1.70 1.84 8.60
N ALA A 9 1.90 1.55 7.30
CA ALA A 9 0.94 0.84 6.46
C ALA A 9 1.67 -0.12 5.52
N LEU A 10 1.00 -1.19 5.12
CA LEU A 10 1.55 -2.19 4.20
C LEU A 10 0.56 -2.46 3.06
N LEU A 11 1.00 -2.21 1.83
CA LEU A 11 0.27 -2.56 0.62
C LEU A 11 0.80 -3.89 0.09
N ILE A 12 -0.09 -4.86 -0.07
CA ILE A 12 0.21 -6.13 -0.73
C ILE A 12 -0.47 -6.12 -2.09
N ILE A 13 0.30 -6.27 -3.16
CA ILE A 13 -0.20 -6.27 -4.53
C ILE A 13 -0.08 -7.65 -5.20
N GLY A 14 -1.19 -8.13 -5.76
CA GLY A 14 -1.26 -9.38 -6.50
C GLY A 14 -2.70 -9.86 -6.65
N GLY A 15 -2.92 -10.97 -7.36
CA GLY A 15 -4.28 -11.48 -7.57
C GLY A 15 -4.92 -12.04 -6.31
N LYS A 16 -6.20 -11.72 -6.08
CA LYS A 16 -7.00 -12.21 -4.94
C LYS A 16 -7.24 -13.72 -4.96
N ASN A 17 -6.99 -14.39 -6.09
CA ASN A 17 -7.08 -15.85 -6.21
C ASN A 17 -5.77 -16.57 -5.84
N SER A 18 -4.69 -15.85 -5.53
CA SER A 18 -3.42 -16.44 -5.12
C SER A 18 -3.46 -16.83 -3.64
N SER A 19 -3.42 -18.14 -3.35
CA SER A 19 -3.34 -18.65 -1.98
C SER A 19 -2.14 -18.09 -1.21
N ASN A 20 -0.99 -17.92 -1.88
CA ASN A 20 0.22 -17.37 -1.26
C ASN A 20 0.06 -15.89 -0.91
N THR A 21 -0.51 -15.09 -1.81
CA THR A 21 -0.74 -13.66 -1.57
C THR A 21 -1.78 -13.44 -0.47
N ASN A 22 -2.85 -14.23 -0.47
CA ASN A 22 -3.85 -14.21 0.60
C ASN A 22 -3.25 -14.56 1.96
N LYS A 23 -2.43 -15.62 2.03
CA LYS A 23 -1.78 -16.03 3.28
C LYS A 23 -0.84 -14.94 3.79
N LEU A 24 -0.06 -14.32 2.89
CA LEU A 24 0.80 -13.19 3.24
C LEU A 24 -0.02 -12.01 3.77
N TYR A 25 -1.15 -11.68 3.14
CA TYR A 25 -2.06 -10.64 3.58
C TYR A 25 -2.64 -10.93 4.97
N GLN A 26 -3.18 -12.12 5.19
CA GLN A 26 -3.78 -12.49 6.48
C GLN A 26 -2.76 -12.43 7.63
N ILE A 27 -1.54 -12.94 7.41
CA ILE A 27 -0.48 -12.88 8.41
C ILE A 27 -0.08 -11.42 8.68
N SER A 28 0.10 -10.63 7.62
CA SER A 28 0.57 -9.26 7.75
C SER A 28 -0.47 -8.36 8.42
N ARG A 29 -1.77 -8.53 8.09
CA ARG A 29 -2.86 -7.77 8.70
C ARG A 29 -3.06 -8.03 10.18
N ARG A 30 -2.73 -9.25 10.65
CA ARG A 30 -2.72 -9.56 12.09
C ARG A 30 -1.64 -8.80 12.86
N LEU A 31 -0.54 -8.46 12.19
CA LEU A 31 0.59 -7.72 12.79
C LEU A 31 0.43 -6.21 12.63
N LEU A 32 -0.07 -5.77 11.48
CA LEU A 32 -0.29 -4.38 11.14
C LEU A 32 -1.72 -4.21 10.59
N PRO A 33 -2.67 -3.69 11.39
CA PRO A 33 -4.06 -3.53 10.96
C PRO A 33 -4.24 -2.70 9.68
N ARG A 34 -3.35 -1.71 9.46
CA ARG A 34 -3.23 -0.91 8.23
C ARG A 34 -2.52 -1.68 7.10
N THR A 35 -2.92 -2.95 6.90
CA THR A 35 -2.48 -3.76 5.76
C THR A 35 -3.61 -3.85 4.75
N TYR A 36 -3.32 -3.51 3.49
CA TYR A 36 -4.27 -3.47 2.40
C TYR A 36 -3.88 -4.46 1.30
N PHE A 37 -4.88 -5.06 0.66
CA PHE A 37 -4.69 -5.96 -0.47
C PHE A 37 -5.30 -5.32 -1.71
N ILE A 38 -4.45 -5.02 -2.69
CA ILE A 38 -4.84 -4.43 -3.98
C ILE A 38 -4.44 -5.38 -5.11
N GLU A 39 -5.22 -5.41 -6.19
CA GLU A 39 -4.86 -6.13 -7.41
C GLU A 39 -4.22 -5.19 -8.44
N SER A 40 -4.55 -3.90 -8.37
CA SER A 40 -4.00 -2.87 -9.25
C SER A 40 -3.63 -1.57 -8.51
N PRO A 41 -2.69 -0.75 -9.04
CA PRO A 41 -2.33 0.55 -8.46
C PRO A 41 -3.51 1.52 -8.33
N GLU A 42 -4.53 1.39 -9.18
CA GLU A 42 -5.70 2.26 -9.21
C GLU A 42 -6.63 2.06 -8.01
N GLU A 43 -6.50 0.95 -7.27
CA GLU A 43 -7.22 0.71 -6.02
C GLU A 43 -6.64 1.50 -4.83
N ILE A 44 -5.49 2.19 -5.00
CA ILE A 44 -4.92 3.03 -3.95
C ILE A 44 -5.80 4.26 -3.74
N THR A 45 -6.28 4.44 -2.50
CA THR A 45 -7.09 5.58 -2.10
C THR A 45 -6.31 6.49 -1.13
N PRO A 46 -6.64 7.80 -1.05
CA PRO A 46 -6.02 8.71 -0.08
C PRO A 46 -6.11 8.22 1.37
N ASP A 47 -7.24 7.62 1.76
CA ASP A 47 -7.47 7.10 3.12
C ASP A 47 -6.48 5.99 3.52
N MET A 48 -5.98 5.21 2.55
CA MET A 48 -4.96 4.18 2.81
C MET A 48 -3.61 4.78 3.18
N LEU A 49 -3.36 6.04 2.81
CA LEU A 49 -2.07 6.73 2.96
C LEU A 49 -2.14 7.86 4.00
N GLN A 50 -3.34 8.23 4.47
CA GLN A 50 -3.54 9.35 5.37
C GLN A 50 -2.84 9.15 6.72
N GLY A 51 -2.01 10.11 7.11
CA GLY A 51 -1.27 10.06 8.38
C GLY A 51 -0.27 8.91 8.45
N VAL A 52 0.26 8.47 7.31
CA VAL A 52 1.28 7.42 7.19
C VAL A 52 2.53 8.03 6.57
N ASN A 53 3.67 7.97 7.27
CA ASN A 53 4.96 8.47 6.79
C ASN A 53 5.78 7.37 6.10
N LYS A 54 5.58 6.12 6.51
CA LYS A 54 6.33 4.97 5.97
C LYS A 54 5.40 3.86 5.53
N ILE A 55 5.38 3.62 4.22
CA ILE A 55 4.58 2.58 3.57
C ILE A 55 5.48 1.45 3.09
N GLY A 56 5.15 0.23 3.50
CA GLY A 56 5.70 -0.99 2.92
C GLY A 56 4.90 -1.38 1.67
N LEU A 57 5.60 -1.86 0.65
CA LEU A 57 5.00 -2.47 -0.52
C LEU A 57 5.55 -3.89 -0.68
N SER A 58 4.66 -4.87 -0.89
CA SER A 58 5.06 -6.25 -1.15
C SER A 58 4.22 -6.83 -2.30
N GLY A 59 4.88 -7.50 -3.24
CA GLY A 59 4.21 -8.27 -4.28
C GLY A 59 4.08 -9.74 -3.89
N GLY A 60 2.99 -10.38 -4.33
CA GLY A 60 3.00 -11.85 -4.45
C GLY A 60 4.11 -12.30 -5.41
N ALA A 61 4.58 -13.56 -5.29
CA ALA A 61 5.65 -14.09 -6.13
C ALA A 61 5.36 -14.02 -7.65
N SER A 62 4.08 -13.98 -8.02
CA SER A 62 3.60 -13.88 -9.40
C SER A 62 3.38 -12.44 -9.89
N THR A 63 3.65 -11.43 -9.06
CA THR A 63 3.40 -10.03 -9.43
C THR A 63 4.60 -9.48 -10.23
N PRO A 64 4.41 -9.06 -11.49
CA PRO A 64 5.51 -8.56 -12.32
C PRO A 64 6.18 -7.29 -11.73
N PRO A 65 7.50 -7.10 -11.91
CA PRO A 65 8.20 -5.90 -11.44
C PRO A 65 7.60 -4.59 -11.95
N GLU A 66 7.06 -4.58 -13.16
CA GLU A 66 6.42 -3.41 -13.76
C GLU A 66 5.17 -2.97 -13.00
N VAL A 67 4.43 -3.93 -12.43
CA VAL A 67 3.27 -3.64 -11.57
C VAL A 67 3.75 -2.98 -10.28
N ILE A 68 4.81 -3.52 -9.66
CA ILE A 68 5.43 -2.93 -8.47
C ILE A 68 5.87 -1.49 -8.72
N LYS A 69 6.56 -1.21 -9.84
CA LYS A 69 6.99 0.16 -10.19
C LYS A 69 5.81 1.11 -10.33
N LYS A 70 4.74 0.69 -11.02
CA LYS A 70 3.53 1.50 -11.17
C LYS A 70 2.88 1.80 -9.82
N THR A 71 2.84 0.83 -8.91
CA THR A 71 2.32 1.03 -7.55
C THR A 71 3.16 2.03 -6.76
N VAL A 72 4.49 1.94 -6.84
CA VAL A 72 5.38 2.94 -6.19
C VAL A 72 5.12 4.34 -6.75
N ALA A 73 4.98 4.48 -8.07
CA ALA A 73 4.67 5.75 -8.70
C ALA A 73 3.30 6.31 -8.22
N ALA A 74 2.28 5.46 -8.15
CA ALA A 74 0.95 5.85 -7.65
C ALA A 74 0.99 6.33 -6.19
N ILE A 75 1.67 5.58 -5.30
CA ILE A 75 1.86 5.99 -3.90
C ILE A 75 2.57 7.35 -3.83
N SER A 76 3.64 7.52 -4.61
CA SER A 76 4.44 8.76 -4.60
C SER A 76 3.64 9.96 -5.08
N HIS A 77 2.83 9.78 -6.13
CA HIS A 77 1.95 10.82 -6.63
C HIS A 77 0.87 11.19 -5.60
N SER A 78 0.27 10.20 -4.94
CA SER A 78 -0.74 10.45 -3.89
C SER A 78 -0.17 11.22 -2.70
N PHE A 79 1.08 10.97 -2.29
CA PHE A 79 1.76 11.77 -1.26
C PHE A 79 1.97 13.23 -1.65
N GLN A 80 2.27 13.51 -2.92
CA GLN A 80 2.41 14.87 -3.43
C GLN A 80 1.08 15.61 -3.42
N GLN A 81 -0.02 14.92 -3.76
CA GLN A 81 -1.37 15.51 -3.75
C GLN A 81 -1.87 15.80 -2.33
N ASN A 82 -1.61 14.90 -1.36
CA ASN A 82 -1.99 15.13 0.04
C ASN A 82 -1.30 16.37 0.65
N SER A 83 -0.02 16.58 0.32
CA SER A 83 0.73 17.78 0.74
C SER A 83 0.14 19.10 0.19
N ASN A 84 -0.58 19.03 -0.93
CA ASN A 84 -1.21 20.19 -1.56
C ASN A 84 -2.61 20.50 -0.99
N GLN A 85 -3.32 19.50 -0.46
CA GLN A 85 -4.65 19.70 0.15
C GLN A 85 -4.59 20.35 1.54
N GLU A 86 -3.54 20.10 2.33
CA GLU A 86 -3.37 20.74 3.65
C GLU A 86 -3.11 22.27 3.56
N LYS A 87 -2.71 22.79 2.39
CA LYS A 87 -2.47 24.23 2.19
C LYS A 87 -3.72 25.08 1.92
N VAL A 88 -4.91 24.47 1.77
CA VAL A 88 -6.13 25.19 1.33
C VAL A 88 -7.10 25.53 2.48
N THR A 89 -6.80 25.18 3.74
CA THR A 89 -7.70 25.48 4.86
C THR A 89 -7.13 26.57 5.75
N HIS A 90 -7.22 27.84 5.35
CA HIS A 90 -7.15 29.01 6.23
C HIS A 90 -8.02 30.12 5.65
N ASP A 91 -9.23 30.25 6.19
CA ASP A 91 -9.99 31.50 6.34
C ASP A 91 -10.49 31.56 7.78
#